data_AF-A0A838FVC8-F1
#
_entry.id   AF-A0A838FVC8-F1
#
_cell.length_a   1.000
_cell.length_b   1.000
_cell.length_c   1.000
_cell.angle_alpha   90.00
_cell.angle_beta   90.00
_cell.angle_gamma   90.00
#
_symmetry.space_group_name_H-M   'P 1'
#
loop_
_entity.id
_entity.type
_entity.pdbx_description
1 polymer ?
#
loop_
_entity_poly.entity_id
_entity_poly.type
_entity_poly.pdbx_seq_one_letter_code
_entity_poly.pdbx_strand_id
1 'polypeptide(L)'
;IYQSAIYAYGNQLIRDPVDADRFVDLQHLQKLEASGAFAEQKVAIAPLKTAGGPVEVDPLLSKDIRFLFAPNSSDLDLNNQENLKNLEAIKRLLTVSPGSTILLRGHVDNSLVEEFRKKGGEPFVRQMSLKAVEFSKARAGEIRRLLIERHQVDTARLDIAGRGWDEPAGTDPEQNRRVEAQWFTLE
;
A
#
# COMPACT_ATOMS: atom_id res chain seq x y z
N ILE A 1 21.99 10.78 -3.53
CA ILE A 1 22.44 9.63 -4.35
C ILE A 1 23.85 9.18 -3.95
N TYR A 2 24.90 10.00 -4.06
CA TYR A 2 26.28 9.59 -3.69
C TYR A 2 26.47 9.23 -2.21
N GLN A 3 25.98 10.03 -1.27
CA GLN A 3 25.99 9.67 0.17
C GLN A 3 25.19 8.39 0.46
N SER A 4 24.07 8.19 -0.26
CA SER A 4 23.23 6.99 -0.16
C SER A 4 23.97 5.74 -0.67
N ALA A 5 24.77 5.87 -1.73
CA ALA A 5 25.60 4.79 -2.25
C ALA A 5 26.74 4.41 -1.29
N ILE A 6 27.34 5.38 -0.58
CA ILE A 6 28.36 5.11 0.45
C ILE A 6 27.77 4.35 1.64
N TYR A 7 26.54 4.68 2.03
CA TYR A 7 25.84 3.96 3.10
C TYR A 7 25.49 2.51 2.67
N ALA A 8 25.13 2.30 1.41
CA ALA A 8 24.72 0.99 0.89
C ALA A 8 25.89 0.04 0.58
N TYR A 9 27.02 0.56 0.06
CA TYR A 9 28.14 -0.23 -0.42
C TYR A 9 29.43 -0.10 0.43
N GLY A 10 29.42 0.81 1.41
CA GLY A 10 30.52 1.02 2.35
C GLY A 10 31.69 1.83 1.79
N ASN A 11 32.48 2.45 2.69
CA ASN A 11 33.64 3.30 2.32
C ASN A 11 34.76 2.54 1.58
N GLN A 12 34.76 1.20 1.64
CA GLN A 12 35.78 0.38 1.01
C GLN A 12 35.72 0.44 -0.52
N LEU A 13 34.53 0.64 -1.09
CA LEU A 13 34.33 0.75 -2.54
C LEU A 13 34.36 2.20 -3.05
N ILE A 14 33.90 3.16 -2.24
CA ILE A 14 33.84 4.59 -2.60
C ILE A 14 34.59 5.40 -1.53
N ARG A 15 35.85 5.74 -1.82
CA ARG A 15 36.67 6.62 -0.97
C ARG A 15 36.48 8.07 -1.42
N ASP A 16 36.22 8.96 -0.46
CA ASP A 16 36.20 10.42 -0.60
C ASP A 16 35.36 10.94 -1.77
N PRO A 17 34.01 10.90 -1.66
CA PRO A 17 33.15 11.47 -2.69
C PRO A 17 33.41 12.97 -2.84
N VAL A 18 33.41 13.43 -4.09
CA VAL A 18 33.44 14.87 -4.39
C VAL A 18 32.13 15.50 -3.91
N ASP A 19 32.24 16.71 -3.34
CA ASP A 19 31.10 17.48 -2.86
C ASP A 19 30.04 17.66 -3.96
N ALA A 20 28.77 17.51 -3.59
CA ALA A 20 27.63 17.65 -4.49
C ALA A 20 27.63 19.03 -5.17
N ASP A 21 28.11 20.05 -4.47
CA ASP A 21 28.18 21.43 -4.94
C ASP A 21 29.10 21.61 -6.16
N ARG A 22 30.03 20.68 -6.41
CA ARG A 22 30.86 20.69 -7.63
C ARG A 22 30.15 20.18 -8.88
N PHE A 23 28.99 19.55 -8.74
CA PHE A 23 28.23 19.00 -9.87
C PHE A 23 27.10 19.92 -10.35
N VAL A 24 26.85 21.02 -9.64
CA VAL A 24 25.76 21.94 -9.96
C VAL A 24 26.33 23.18 -10.69
N ASP A 25 26.08 23.28 -12.00
CA ASP A 25 26.34 24.51 -12.74
C ASP A 25 25.11 25.43 -12.71
N LEU A 26 25.21 26.50 -11.91
CA LEU A 26 24.14 27.49 -11.73
C LEU A 26 24.23 28.67 -12.71
N GLN A 27 25.21 28.72 -13.61
CA GLN A 27 25.45 29.89 -14.46
C GLN A 27 24.22 30.31 -15.27
N HIS A 28 23.47 29.33 -15.80
CA HIS A 28 22.27 29.60 -16.58
C HIS A 28 21.09 30.05 -15.70
N LEU A 29 20.95 29.49 -14.50
CA LEU A 29 19.90 29.89 -13.55
C LEU A 29 20.12 31.32 -13.05
N GLN A 30 21.38 31.70 -12.79
CA GLN A 30 21.76 33.07 -12.43
C GLN A 30 21.50 34.07 -13.55
N LYS A 31 21.75 33.68 -14.82
CA LYS A 31 21.40 34.51 -15.98
C LYS A 31 19.89 34.70 -16.13
N LEU A 32 19.09 33.67 -15.85
CA LEU A 32 17.63 33.76 -15.87
C LEU A 32 17.11 34.67 -14.76
N GLU A 33 17.66 34.57 -13.55
CA GLU A 33 17.36 35.49 -12.44
C GLU A 33 17.69 36.94 -12.81
N ALA A 34 18.89 37.19 -13.33
CA ALA A 34 19.32 38.53 -13.75
C ALA A 34 18.48 39.11 -14.91
N SER A 35 17.87 38.27 -15.74
CA SER A 35 17.00 38.73 -16.84
C SER A 35 15.68 39.35 -16.35
N GLY A 36 15.26 39.05 -15.12
CA GLY A 36 13.99 39.52 -14.55
C GLY A 36 12.73 38.95 -15.21
N ALA A 37 12.85 38.13 -16.26
CA ALA A 37 11.70 37.61 -17.04
C ALA A 37 10.70 36.80 -16.20
N PHE A 38 11.14 36.25 -15.07
CA PHE A 38 10.35 35.41 -14.17
C PHE A 38 10.22 36.00 -12.76
N ALA A 39 10.57 37.27 -12.55
CA ALA A 39 10.59 37.90 -11.22
C ALA A 39 9.21 37.87 -10.52
N GLU A 40 8.13 37.94 -11.29
CA GLU A 40 6.75 37.89 -10.78
C GLU A 40 6.20 36.45 -10.69
N GLN A 41 6.94 35.45 -11.17
CA GLN A 41 6.55 34.05 -11.05
C GLN A 41 7.00 33.49 -9.70
N LYS A 42 6.05 33.30 -8.80
CA LYS A 42 6.30 32.66 -7.52
C LYS A 42 6.34 31.15 -7.71
N VAL A 43 7.48 30.53 -7.41
CA VAL A 43 7.59 29.07 -7.28
C VAL A 43 6.73 28.64 -6.11
N ALA A 44 5.54 28.14 -6.39
CA ALA A 44 4.65 27.58 -5.40
C ALA A 44 4.78 26.06 -5.42
N ILE A 45 5.32 25.47 -4.35
CA ILE A 45 5.00 24.08 -4.00
C ILE A 45 3.64 24.12 -3.29
N ALA A 46 2.62 24.49 -4.06
CA ALA A 46 1.25 24.32 -3.61
C ALA A 46 0.89 22.85 -3.79
N PRO A 47 0.15 22.22 -2.85
CA PRO A 47 -0.46 20.94 -3.12
C PRO A 47 -1.23 21.04 -4.43
N LEU A 48 -1.02 20.10 -5.35
CA LEU A 48 -2.02 19.83 -6.37
C LEU A 48 -3.35 19.72 -5.60
N LYS A 49 -4.37 20.47 -6.01
CA LYS A 49 -5.68 20.47 -5.35
C LYS A 49 -6.39 19.14 -5.59
N THR A 50 -5.88 18.10 -4.95
CA THR A 50 -6.50 16.86 -4.52
C THR A 50 -5.46 16.20 -3.61
N ALA A 51 -5.56 16.52 -2.32
CA ALA A 51 -4.59 16.22 -1.29
C ALA A 51 -4.33 14.70 -1.15
N GLY A 52 -3.14 14.27 -1.56
CA GLY A 52 -2.58 12.93 -1.29
C GLY A 52 -1.72 12.91 -0.03
N GLY A 53 -2.25 13.42 1.10
CA GLY A 53 -1.73 13.10 2.43
C GLY A 53 -2.32 11.77 2.90
N PRO A 54 -1.70 11.05 3.85
CA PRO A 54 -2.25 9.80 4.35
C PRO A 54 -3.67 10.08 4.85
N VAL A 55 -4.63 9.37 4.25
CA VAL A 55 -5.98 9.22 4.79
C VAL A 55 -5.83 8.90 6.27
N GLU A 56 -6.57 9.65 7.11
CA GLU A 56 -6.55 9.66 8.58
C GLU A 56 -5.85 8.46 9.24
N VAL A 57 -4.89 8.77 10.13
CA VAL A 57 -4.06 7.78 10.84
C VAL A 57 -4.89 6.82 11.70
N ASP A 58 -6.10 7.21 12.10
CA ASP A 58 -7.04 6.33 12.79
C ASP A 58 -8.39 6.28 12.06
N PRO A 59 -8.80 5.11 11.54
CA PRO A 59 -10.13 4.94 10.96
C PRO A 59 -11.21 5.22 12.01
N LEU A 60 -12.13 6.14 11.72
CA LEU A 60 -13.22 6.55 12.62
C LEU A 60 -14.05 5.34 13.12
N LEU A 61 -14.17 4.31 12.28
CA LEU A 61 -14.70 3.00 12.67
C LEU A 61 -14.00 1.91 11.84
N SER A 62 -12.97 1.28 12.42
CA SER A 62 -12.43 0.02 11.90
C SER A 62 -13.37 -1.12 12.26
N LYS A 63 -14.40 -1.34 11.44
CA LYS A 63 -15.15 -2.60 11.52
C LYS A 63 -14.32 -3.69 10.84
N ASP A 64 -13.78 -4.60 11.63
CA ASP A 64 -13.02 -5.75 11.13
C ASP A 64 -13.96 -6.71 10.38
N ILE A 65 -14.12 -6.47 9.08
CA ILE A 65 -14.83 -7.36 8.16
C ILE A 65 -13.77 -8.25 7.51
N ARG A 66 -13.88 -9.56 7.77
CA ARG A 66 -12.91 -10.56 7.29
C ARG A 66 -13.48 -11.39 6.16
N PHE A 67 -12.71 -11.54 5.09
CA PHE A 67 -12.98 -12.50 4.03
C PHE A 67 -11.99 -13.65 4.13
N LEU A 68 -12.47 -14.89 4.13
CA LEU A 68 -11.61 -16.08 4.20
C LEU A 68 -11.38 -16.67 2.80
N PHE A 69 -10.15 -17.13 2.58
CA PHE A 69 -9.71 -17.66 1.29
C PHE A 69 -9.18 -19.09 1.41
N ALA A 70 -9.44 -19.89 0.37
CA ALA A 70 -8.80 -21.18 0.23
C ALA A 70 -7.27 -21.05 0.14
N PRO A 71 -6.51 -22.07 0.59
CA PRO A 71 -5.06 -22.10 0.43
C PRO A 71 -4.65 -21.88 -1.03
N ASN A 72 -3.65 -21.03 -1.25
CA ASN A 72 -3.11 -20.70 -2.59
C ASN A 72 -4.13 -20.17 -3.61
N SER A 73 -5.30 -19.70 -3.16
CA SER A 73 -6.26 -19.00 -4.01
C SER A 73 -6.43 -17.53 -3.59
N SER A 74 -6.60 -16.67 -4.59
CA SER A 74 -7.06 -15.29 -4.43
C SER A 74 -8.55 -15.13 -4.69
N ASP A 75 -9.23 -16.17 -5.16
CA ASP A 75 -10.64 -16.13 -5.51
C ASP A 75 -11.49 -16.27 -4.25
N LEU A 76 -12.49 -15.40 -4.11
CA LEU A 76 -13.40 -15.46 -2.98
C LEU A 76 -14.40 -16.61 -3.19
N ASP A 77 -14.57 -17.47 -2.19
CA ASP A 77 -15.63 -18.47 -2.22
C ASP A 77 -17.00 -17.79 -2.06
N LEU A 78 -17.75 -17.74 -3.15
CA LEU A 78 -19.08 -17.15 -3.24
C LEU A 78 -20.19 -18.09 -2.76
N ASN A 79 -19.89 -19.36 -2.48
CA ASN A 79 -20.83 -20.27 -1.83
C ASN A 79 -20.82 -20.10 -0.31
N ASN A 80 -19.80 -19.45 0.23
CA ASN A 80 -19.71 -19.11 1.64
C ASN A 80 -20.66 -17.93 1.97
N GLN A 81 -21.69 -18.20 2.78
CA GLN A 81 -22.70 -17.23 3.17
C GLN A 81 -22.14 -16.06 3.99
N GLU A 82 -21.06 -16.27 4.73
CA GLU A 82 -20.41 -15.21 5.51
C GLU A 82 -19.68 -14.22 4.60
N ASN A 83 -18.97 -14.71 3.57
CA ASN A 83 -18.35 -13.86 2.54
C ASN A 83 -19.39 -12.99 1.83
N LEU A 84 -20.56 -13.56 1.47
CA LEU A 84 -21.65 -12.80 0.85
C LEU A 84 -22.22 -11.73 1.79
N LYS A 85 -22.44 -12.07 3.07
CA LYS A 85 -22.88 -11.10 4.09
C LYS A 85 -21.88 -9.97 4.28
N ASN A 86 -20.58 -10.27 4.22
CA ASN A 86 -19.51 -9.31 4.38
C ASN A 86 -19.42 -8.33 3.20
N LEU A 87 -19.61 -8.81 1.96
CA LEU A 87 -19.74 -7.94 0.78
C LEU A 87 -20.94 -6.98 0.92
N GLU A 88 -22.08 -7.48 1.40
CA GLU A 88 -23.26 -6.66 1.60
C GLU A 88 -23.07 -5.65 2.74
N ALA A 89 -22.39 -6.03 3.83
CA ALA A 89 -22.07 -5.15 4.93
C ALA A 89 -21.23 -3.94 4.47
N ILE A 90 -20.22 -4.18 3.63
CA ILE A 90 -19.42 -3.11 3.01
C ILE A 90 -20.29 -2.16 2.19
N LYS A 91 -21.17 -2.69 1.34
CA LYS A 91 -22.11 -1.86 0.55
C LYS A 91 -22.97 -0.97 1.44
N ARG A 92 -23.51 -1.53 2.52
CA ARG A 92 -24.35 -0.78 3.47
C ARG A 92 -23.57 0.34 4.15
N LEU A 93 -22.34 0.08 4.59
CA LEU A 93 -21.47 1.12 5.18
C LEU A 93 -21.24 2.29 4.23
N LEU A 94 -20.90 2.00 2.96
CA LEU A 94 -20.68 3.03 1.93
C LEU A 94 -21.94 3.81 1.58
N THR A 95 -23.13 3.25 1.80
CA THR A 95 -24.42 3.90 1.57
C THR A 95 -24.78 4.85 2.71
N VAL A 96 -24.45 4.50 3.96
CA VAL A 96 -24.72 5.34 5.14
C VAL A 96 -23.87 6.61 5.13
N SER A 97 -22.63 6.56 4.61
CA SER A 97 -21.77 7.74 4.47
C SER A 97 -21.26 7.87 3.04
N PRO A 98 -21.88 8.72 2.20
CA PRO A 98 -21.49 8.88 0.79
C PRO A 98 -20.06 9.39 0.57
N GLY A 99 -19.49 10.15 1.52
CA GLY A 99 -18.13 10.69 1.45
C GLY A 99 -17.03 9.73 1.92
N SER A 100 -17.39 8.53 2.37
CA SER A 100 -16.43 7.60 2.96
C SER A 100 -15.67 6.76 1.95
N THR A 101 -14.46 6.33 2.30
CA THR A 101 -13.64 5.40 1.51
C THR A 101 -13.34 4.14 2.30
N ILE A 102 -13.00 3.07 1.58
CA ILE A 102 -12.61 1.79 2.19
C ILE A 102 -11.25 1.37 1.66
N LEU A 103 -10.35 1.02 2.58
CA LEU A 103 -9.09 0.35 2.30
C LEU A 103 -9.23 -1.15 2.57
N LEU A 104 -9.05 -1.96 1.54
CA LEU A 104 -9.03 -3.41 1.63
C LEU A 104 -7.58 -3.87 1.79
N ARG A 105 -7.28 -4.55 2.90
CA ARG A 105 -5.94 -5.02 3.24
C ARG A 105 -5.91 -6.53 3.17
N GLY A 106 -5.14 -7.06 2.23
CA GLY A 106 -4.98 -8.50 2.08
C GLY A 106 -3.79 -9.04 2.88
N HIS A 107 -3.99 -10.20 3.47
CA HIS A 107 -3.03 -10.93 4.29
C HIS A 107 -2.87 -12.38 3.80
N VAL A 108 -1.72 -12.97 4.09
CA VAL A 108 -1.43 -14.39 3.86
C VAL A 108 -0.93 -15.05 5.15
N ASP A 109 -0.92 -16.38 5.17
CA ASP A 109 -0.36 -17.09 6.31
C ASP A 109 1.17 -16.93 6.39
N ASN A 110 1.67 -17.02 7.62
CA ASN A 110 3.09 -16.90 7.95
C ASN A 110 3.74 -18.24 8.30
N SER A 111 3.05 -19.36 8.10
CA SER A 111 3.45 -20.68 8.64
C SER A 111 4.75 -21.21 8.03
N LEU A 112 5.03 -20.84 6.77
CA LEU A 112 6.20 -21.31 6.01
C LEU A 112 7.44 -20.41 6.13
N VAL A 113 7.36 -19.29 6.86
CA VAL A 113 8.47 -18.31 6.94
C VAL A 113 9.75 -18.95 7.48
N GLU A 114 9.65 -19.75 8.54
CA GLU A 114 10.80 -20.46 9.11
C GLU A 114 11.38 -21.51 8.14
N GLU A 115 10.53 -22.15 7.34
CA GLU A 115 10.97 -23.11 6.34
C GLU A 115 11.73 -22.43 5.19
N PHE A 116 11.25 -21.28 4.73
CA PHE A 116 11.96 -20.46 3.74
C PHE A 116 13.32 -20.02 4.26
N ARG A 117 13.38 -19.61 5.53
CA ARG A 117 14.65 -19.24 6.18
C ARG A 117 15.63 -20.41 6.21
N LYS A 118 15.17 -21.63 6.55
CA LYS A 118 16.01 -22.83 6.52
C LYS A 118 16.49 -23.20 5.12
N LYS A 119 15.66 -22.99 4.09
CA LYS A 119 15.97 -23.37 2.70
C LYS A 119 16.95 -22.43 2.01
N GLY A 120 16.86 -21.13 2.25
CA GLY A 120 17.62 -20.13 1.48
C GLY A 120 18.05 -18.89 2.26
N GLY A 121 17.91 -18.91 3.59
CA GLY A 121 18.26 -17.80 4.47
C GLY A 121 17.37 -16.57 4.28
N GLU A 122 17.81 -15.47 4.89
CA GLU A 122 17.13 -14.17 4.81
C GLU A 122 16.89 -13.64 3.37
N PRO A 123 17.80 -13.82 2.39
CA PRO A 123 17.53 -13.38 1.02
C PRO A 123 16.31 -14.07 0.39
N PHE A 124 16.15 -15.38 0.64
CA PHE A 124 15.02 -16.14 0.13
C PHE A 124 13.71 -15.76 0.83
N VAL A 125 13.76 -15.51 2.15
CA VAL A 125 12.61 -14.97 2.90
C VAL A 125 12.15 -13.65 2.29
N ARG A 126 13.06 -12.71 2.02
CA ARG A 126 12.72 -11.42 1.38
C ARG A 126 12.08 -11.59 0.00
N GLN A 127 12.61 -12.49 -0.82
CA GLN A 127 12.03 -12.79 -2.13
C GLN A 127 10.59 -13.32 -1.98
N MET A 128 10.36 -14.21 -1.02
CA MET A 128 9.03 -14.76 -0.78
C MET A 128 8.09 -13.74 -0.11
N SER A 129 8.59 -12.82 0.71
CA SER A 129 7.81 -11.70 1.25
C SER A 129 7.24 -10.81 0.15
N LEU A 130 8.03 -10.52 -0.90
CA LEU A 130 7.53 -9.74 -2.04
C LEU A 130 6.39 -10.45 -2.77
N LYS A 131 6.51 -11.77 -2.98
CA LYS A 131 5.44 -12.60 -3.55
C LYS A 131 4.21 -12.65 -2.65
N ALA A 132 4.41 -12.74 -1.34
CA ALA A 132 3.33 -12.74 -0.36
C ALA A 132 2.55 -11.42 -0.38
N VAL A 133 3.25 -10.28 -0.46
CA VAL A 133 2.63 -8.94 -0.58
C VAL A 133 1.83 -8.83 -1.88
N GLU A 134 2.38 -9.29 -3.00
CA GLU A 134 1.66 -9.28 -4.28
C GLU A 134 0.42 -10.18 -4.23
N PHE A 135 0.56 -11.40 -3.72
CA PHE A 135 -0.55 -12.34 -3.62
C PHE A 135 -1.64 -11.86 -2.67
N SER A 136 -1.26 -11.25 -1.55
CA SER A 136 -2.22 -10.68 -0.62
C SER A 136 -2.93 -9.46 -1.21
N LYS A 137 -2.25 -8.63 -2.01
CA LYS A 137 -2.88 -7.56 -2.80
C LYS A 137 -3.87 -8.11 -3.82
N ALA A 138 -3.58 -9.25 -4.47
CA ALA A 138 -4.49 -9.90 -5.41
C ALA A 138 -5.81 -10.31 -4.74
N ARG A 139 -5.77 -10.85 -3.51
CA ARG A 139 -6.98 -11.13 -2.70
C ARG A 139 -7.80 -9.88 -2.43
N ALA A 140 -7.17 -8.78 -2.03
CA ALA A 140 -7.88 -7.51 -1.85
C ALA A 140 -8.49 -7.00 -3.17
N GLY A 141 -7.78 -7.20 -4.29
CA GLY A 141 -8.26 -6.92 -5.64
C GLY A 141 -9.51 -7.72 -6.01
N GLU A 142 -9.59 -8.98 -5.62
CA GLU A 142 -10.77 -9.82 -5.85
C GLU A 142 -12.01 -9.28 -5.10
N ILE A 143 -11.85 -8.89 -3.84
CA ILE A 143 -12.94 -8.26 -3.07
C ILE A 143 -13.39 -6.96 -3.75
N ARG A 144 -12.44 -6.10 -4.15
CA ARG A 144 -12.73 -4.86 -4.88
C ARG A 144 -13.51 -5.13 -6.16
N ARG A 145 -13.07 -6.11 -6.96
CA ARG A 145 -13.74 -6.52 -8.20
C ARG A 145 -15.19 -6.94 -7.94
N LEU A 146 -15.43 -7.79 -6.95
CA LEU A 146 -16.76 -8.25 -6.58
C LEU A 146 -17.67 -7.13 -6.07
N LEU A 147 -17.14 -6.19 -5.29
CA LEU A 147 -17.89 -5.01 -4.84
C LEU A 147 -18.32 -4.11 -6.00
N ILE A 148 -17.46 -3.92 -7.00
CA ILE A 148 -17.78 -3.15 -8.21
C ILE A 148 -18.81 -3.90 -9.06
N GLU A 149 -18.54 -5.15 -9.41
CA GLU A 149 -19.37 -5.92 -10.34
C GLU A 149 -20.76 -6.26 -9.76
N ARG A 150 -20.83 -6.67 -8.49
CA ARG A 150 -22.09 -7.14 -7.87
C ARG A 150 -22.86 -6.05 -7.15
N HIS A 151 -22.15 -5.07 -6.61
CA HIS A 151 -22.76 -4.05 -5.75
C HIS A 151 -22.66 -2.64 -6.31
N GLN A 152 -22.04 -2.47 -7.50
CA GLN A 152 -21.93 -1.19 -8.19
C GLN A 152 -21.30 -0.10 -7.32
N VAL A 153 -20.35 -0.50 -6.47
CA VAL A 153 -19.59 0.45 -5.66
C VAL A 153 -18.67 1.28 -6.55
N ASP A 154 -18.61 2.58 -6.30
CA ASP A 154 -17.71 3.48 -7.01
C ASP A 154 -16.24 3.09 -6.78
N THR A 155 -15.52 2.91 -7.89
CA THR A 155 -14.11 2.55 -7.92
C THR A 155 -13.20 3.55 -7.20
N ALA A 156 -13.59 4.82 -7.13
CA ALA A 156 -12.83 5.88 -6.46
C ALA A 156 -12.92 5.80 -4.93
N ARG A 157 -13.84 4.99 -4.40
CA ARG A 157 -14.07 4.81 -2.96
C ARG A 157 -13.40 3.55 -2.40
N LEU A 158 -12.71 2.77 -3.25
CA LEU A 158 -12.12 1.49 -2.91
C LEU A 158 -10.63 1.46 -3.23
N ASP A 159 -9.82 1.43 -2.17
CA ASP A 159 -8.37 1.22 -2.22
C ASP A 159 -7.99 -0.21 -1.82
N ILE A 160 -6.85 -0.69 -2.33
CA ILE A 160 -6.33 -2.03 -2.01
C ILE A 160 -4.86 -1.95 -1.59
N ALA A 161 -4.49 -2.75 -0.60
CA ALA A 161 -3.11 -2.91 -0.14
C ALA A 161 -2.80 -4.39 0.15
N GLY A 162 -1.57 -4.81 -0.16
CA GLY A 162 -1.04 -6.09 0.26
C GLY A 162 -0.14 -5.94 1.49
N ARG A 163 -0.42 -6.69 2.54
CA ARG A 163 0.37 -6.73 3.79
C ARG A 163 1.24 -7.98 3.94
N GLY A 164 1.17 -8.91 2.97
CA GLY A 164 1.87 -10.19 3.07
C GLY A 164 1.54 -10.91 4.37
N TRP A 165 2.56 -11.41 5.05
CA TRP A 165 2.48 -12.09 6.34
C TRP A 165 2.98 -11.24 7.51
N ASP A 166 3.18 -9.93 7.31
CA ASP A 166 3.82 -9.05 8.29
C ASP A 166 2.88 -8.72 9.47
N GLU A 167 1.58 -8.94 9.31
CA GLU A 167 0.53 -8.64 10.30
C GLU A 167 -0.39 -9.87 10.55
N PRO A 168 0.12 -10.91 11.22
CA PRO A 168 -0.67 -12.07 11.57
C PRO A 168 -1.70 -11.73 12.66
N ALA A 169 -2.93 -12.22 12.51
CA ALA A 169 -3.99 -12.09 13.51
C ALA A 169 -3.85 -13.13 14.64
N GLY A 170 -3.03 -14.17 14.45
CA GLY A 170 -2.78 -15.22 15.43
C GLY A 170 -1.96 -16.36 14.87
N THR A 171 -1.99 -17.50 15.57
CA THR A 171 -1.30 -18.73 15.16
C THR A 171 -2.09 -19.57 14.16
N ASP A 172 -3.40 -19.35 14.05
CA ASP A 172 -4.27 -20.08 13.12
C ASP A 172 -4.05 -19.59 11.66
N PRO A 173 -3.59 -20.47 10.75
CA PRO A 173 -3.38 -20.11 9.35
C PRO A 173 -4.66 -19.65 8.65
N GLU A 174 -5.84 -20.17 9.00
CA GLU A 174 -7.12 -19.76 8.40
C GLU A 174 -7.40 -18.28 8.67
N GLN A 175 -7.16 -17.84 9.91
CA GLN A 175 -7.35 -16.45 10.33
C GLN A 175 -6.35 -15.49 9.66
N ASN A 176 -5.18 -15.99 9.25
CA ASN A 176 -4.17 -15.18 8.58
C ASN A 176 -4.43 -15.03 7.08
N ARG A 177 -5.16 -15.97 6.45
CA ARG A 177 -5.57 -15.87 5.04
C ARG A 177 -6.84 -15.05 4.89
N ARG A 178 -6.72 -13.75 5.15
CA ARG A 178 -7.85 -12.83 5.18
C ARG A 178 -7.68 -11.60 4.31
N VAL A 179 -8.80 -10.94 4.02
CA VAL A 179 -8.83 -9.52 3.69
C VAL A 179 -9.60 -8.79 4.78
N GLU A 180 -9.01 -7.71 5.29
CA GLU A 180 -9.64 -6.78 6.24
C GLU A 180 -10.12 -5.53 5.50
N ALA A 181 -11.28 -5.00 5.88
CA ALA A 181 -11.78 -3.72 5.37
C ALA A 181 -11.67 -2.63 6.44
N GLN A 182 -10.94 -1.57 6.14
CA GLN A 182 -10.87 -0.37 6.98
C GLN A 182 -11.69 0.74 6.35
N TRP A 183 -12.52 1.40 7.14
CA TRP A 183 -13.46 2.42 6.68
C TRP A 183 -13.02 3.79 7.20
N PHE A 184 -13.00 4.78 6.31
CA PHE A 184 -12.57 6.15 6.58
C PHE A 184 -13.67 7.13 6.18
N THR A 185 -13.92 8.14 7.00
CA THR A 185 -14.96 9.15 6.78
C THR A 185 -14.31 10.53 6.80
N LEU A 186 -14.68 11.42 5.87
CA LEU A 186 -14.13 12.78 5.81
C LEU A 186 -14.93 13.80 6.64
N GLU A 187 -15.93 13.37 7.40
CA GLU A 187 -16.83 14.21 8.20
C GLU A 187 -16.42 14.27 9.67
#